data_AF-A0A1Q4BKX8-F1
#
_entry.id   AF-A0A1Q4BKX8-F1
#
_cell.length_a   1.000
_cell.length_b   1.000
_cell.length_c   1.000
_cell.angle_alpha   90.00
_cell.angle_beta   90.00
_cell.angle_gamma   90.00
#
_symmetry.space_group_name_H-M   'P 1'
#
loop_
_entity.id
_entity.type
_entity.pdbx_description
1 polymer ?
#
loop_
_entity_poly.entity_id
_entity_poly.type
_entity_poly.pdbx_seq_one_letter_code
_entity_poly.pdbx_strand_id
1 'polypeptide(L)'
;MRLHILSLTFALAMAGNAVAAPFDGQWSFDVSTEVGNCEPVRQYPVIVADSRMASGENAAATTVGTIETNGSVWGRFSSAEDVVRIQGKLSKTGGSGTWSSGSRYCGGKWHAHKG
;
A
#
# COMPACT_ATOMS: atom_id res chain seq x y z
N MET A 1 59.16 5.64 -29.42
CA MET A 1 58.37 4.76 -28.53
C MET A 1 57.13 5.55 -28.09
N ARG A 2 55.96 4.91 -28.09
CA ARG A 2 54.62 5.52 -28.26
C ARG A 2 54.12 6.32 -27.05
N LEU A 3 53.50 7.47 -27.30
CA LEU A 3 52.76 8.28 -26.32
C LEU A 3 51.31 7.76 -26.25
N HIS A 4 50.84 7.34 -25.08
CA HIS A 4 49.46 6.88 -24.87
C HIS A 4 48.63 7.99 -24.22
N ILE A 5 47.66 8.53 -24.97
CA ILE A 5 46.68 9.49 -24.48
C ILE A 5 45.58 8.69 -23.76
N LEU A 6 45.51 8.78 -22.43
CA LEU A 6 44.38 8.24 -21.67
C LEU A 6 43.19 9.21 -21.80
N SER A 7 42.22 8.84 -22.64
CA SER A 7 40.93 9.53 -22.71
C SER A 7 40.09 9.18 -21.48
N LEU A 8 39.85 10.15 -20.60
CA LEU A 8 38.95 10.01 -19.46
C LEU A 8 37.52 10.29 -19.93
N THR A 9 36.77 9.25 -20.30
CA THR A 9 35.33 9.36 -20.56
C THR A 9 34.60 9.65 -19.25
N PHE A 10 34.15 10.89 -19.07
CA PHE A 10 33.30 11.29 -17.96
C PHE A 10 31.85 10.87 -18.26
N ALA A 11 31.40 9.76 -17.66
CA ALA A 11 30.02 9.33 -17.74
C ALA A 11 29.16 10.21 -16.82
N LEU A 12 28.32 11.06 -17.43
CA LEU A 12 27.34 11.86 -16.70
C LEU A 12 26.20 10.95 -16.25
N ALA A 13 26.21 10.55 -14.97
CA ALA A 13 25.10 9.82 -14.37
C ALA A 13 23.89 10.77 -14.23
N MET A 14 22.89 10.61 -15.10
CA MET A 14 21.59 11.24 -14.94
C MET A 14 20.88 10.64 -13.71
N ALA A 15 21.00 11.29 -12.55
CA ALA A 15 20.17 10.96 -11.40
C ALA A 15 18.72 11.41 -11.71
N GLY A 16 17.90 10.48 -12.20
CA GLY A 16 16.46 10.72 -12.37
C GLY A 16 15.81 10.86 -11.00
N ASN A 17 15.23 12.02 -10.71
CA ASN A 17 14.35 12.17 -9.55
C ASN A 17 13.08 11.37 -9.81
N ALA A 18 12.95 10.20 -9.19
CA ALA A 18 11.69 9.47 -9.20
C ALA A 18 10.64 10.32 -8.48
N VAL A 19 9.63 10.80 -9.21
CA VAL A 19 8.48 11.48 -8.60
C VAL A 19 7.65 10.40 -7.93
N ALA A 20 7.56 10.45 -6.59
CA ALA A 20 6.71 9.55 -5.82
C ALA A 20 5.26 9.63 -6.33
N ALA A 21 4.58 8.49 -6.43
CA ALA A 21 3.18 8.47 -6.80
C ALA A 21 2.35 9.24 -5.75
N PRO A 22 1.18 9.80 -6.10
CA PRO A 22 0.48 10.76 -5.24
C PRO A 22 0.15 10.26 -3.83
N PHE A 23 0.04 8.94 -3.65
CA PHE A 23 -0.34 8.29 -2.41
C PHE A 23 0.81 7.53 -1.73
N ASP A 24 2.02 7.57 -2.29
CA ASP A 24 3.19 6.92 -1.69
C ASP A 24 3.49 7.48 -0.30
N GLY A 25 4.03 6.63 0.56
CA GLY A 25 4.39 6.94 1.94
C GLY A 25 3.72 6.03 2.97
N GLN A 26 3.86 6.41 4.24
CA GLN A 26 3.29 5.67 5.37
C GLN A 26 1.85 6.09 5.63
N TRP A 27 1.02 5.08 5.90
CA TRP A 27 -0.39 5.23 6.22
C TRP A 27 -0.74 4.42 7.45
N SER A 28 -1.72 4.90 8.19
CA SER A 28 -2.40 4.13 9.24
C SER A 28 -3.84 3.91 8.83
N PHE A 29 -4.30 2.66 8.91
CA PHE A 29 -5.68 2.27 8.62
C PHE A 29 -6.37 1.83 9.91
N ASP A 30 -7.38 2.59 10.33
CA ASP A 30 -8.27 2.25 11.44
C ASP A 30 -9.43 1.42 10.91
N VAL A 31 -9.45 0.14 11.24
CA VAL A 31 -10.43 -0.83 10.71
C VAL A 31 -11.41 -1.21 11.80
N SER A 32 -12.70 -1.02 11.54
CA SER A 32 -13.79 -1.35 12.46
C SER A 32 -14.63 -2.52 11.95
N THR A 33 -14.90 -3.48 12.82
CA THR A 33 -15.87 -4.56 12.58
C THR A 33 -17.28 -4.06 12.91
N GLU A 34 -18.16 -4.01 11.91
CA GLU A 34 -19.57 -3.62 12.06
C GLU A 34 -20.54 -4.79 11.85
N VAL A 35 -20.05 -5.90 11.27
CA VAL A 35 -20.81 -7.11 10.98
C VAL A 35 -20.01 -8.33 11.45
N GLY A 36 -20.67 -9.25 12.16
CA GLY A 36 -20.09 -10.48 12.69
C GLY A 36 -19.39 -10.30 14.05
N ASN A 37 -18.87 -11.39 14.61
CA ASN A 37 -18.20 -11.44 15.92
C ASN A 37 -16.67 -11.54 15.81
N CYS A 38 -16.10 -10.93 14.76
CA CYS A 38 -14.66 -10.84 14.60
C CYS A 38 -14.03 -9.89 15.62
N GLU A 39 -12.69 -9.93 15.72
CA GLU A 39 -11.96 -9.00 16.57
C GLU A 39 -12.37 -7.53 16.32
N PRO A 40 -12.49 -6.74 17.39
CA PRO A 40 -12.89 -5.34 17.30
C PRO A 40 -11.77 -4.47 16.70
N VAL A 41 -12.03 -3.16 16.63
CA VAL A 41 -11.23 -2.15 15.95
C VAL A 41 -9.72 -2.37 16.05
N ARG A 42 -9.02 -2.36 14.91
CA ARG A 42 -7.54 -2.48 14.86
C ARG A 42 -6.95 -1.43 13.93
N GLN A 43 -5.80 -0.89 14.33
CA GLN A 43 -4.99 0.00 13.50
C GLN A 43 -3.90 -0.82 12.79
N TYR A 44 -3.76 -0.62 11.48
CA TYR A 44 -2.75 -1.28 10.66
C TYR A 44 -1.82 -0.27 9.98
N PRO A 45 -0.50 -0.35 10.21
CA PRO A 45 0.45 0.40 9.42
C PRO A 45 0.57 -0.20 8.01
N VAL A 46 0.48 0.66 7.00
CA VAL A 46 0.58 0.30 5.58
C VAL A 46 1.60 1.20 4.90
N ILE A 47 2.52 0.59 4.14
CA ILE A 47 3.42 1.34 3.27
C ILE A 47 2.83 1.30 1.87
N VAL A 48 2.69 2.48 1.26
CA VAL A 48 2.32 2.61 -0.15
C VAL A 48 3.58 2.96 -0.93
N ALA A 49 3.91 2.14 -1.92
CA ALA A 49 5.00 2.37 -2.85
C ALA A 49 4.57 1.94 -4.25
N ASP A 50 4.84 2.77 -5.24
CA ASP A 50 4.48 2.52 -6.65
C ASP A 50 2.99 2.18 -6.80
N SER A 51 2.11 2.92 -6.11
CA SER A 51 0.66 2.69 -6.11
C SER A 51 0.22 1.33 -5.55
N ARG A 52 1.08 0.59 -4.85
CA ARG A 52 0.78 -0.71 -4.24
C ARG A 52 0.85 -0.63 -2.72
N MET A 53 -0.09 -1.27 -2.05
CA MET A 53 -0.08 -1.44 -0.61
C MET A 53 0.83 -2.61 -0.25
N ALA A 54 1.88 -2.36 0.52
CA ALA A 54 2.64 -3.38 1.21
C ALA A 54 2.21 -3.38 2.68
N SER A 55 1.65 -4.50 3.11
CA SER A 55 1.45 -4.79 4.52
C SER A 55 2.83 -4.92 5.17
N GLY A 56 3.10 -4.20 6.28
CA GLY A 56 4.41 -4.14 6.93
C GLY A 56 5.03 -5.50 7.27
N GLU A 57 6.30 -5.53 7.69
CA GLU A 57 7.25 -6.68 7.79
C GLU A 57 6.75 -8.03 8.38
N ASN A 58 5.52 -8.17 8.85
CA ASN A 58 4.96 -9.39 9.45
C ASN A 58 3.67 -9.89 8.79
N ALA A 59 3.34 -9.44 7.58
CA ALA A 59 2.11 -9.84 6.93
C ALA A 59 2.25 -11.19 6.21
N ALA A 60 1.76 -12.25 6.86
CA ALA A 60 1.67 -13.61 6.30
C ALA A 60 0.67 -13.76 5.13
N ALA A 61 0.11 -12.66 4.61
CA ALA A 61 -0.89 -12.67 3.55
C ALA A 61 -0.27 -12.25 2.21
N THR A 62 -0.64 -12.92 1.14
CA THR A 62 -0.34 -12.45 -0.22
C THR A 62 -1.13 -11.17 -0.46
N THR A 63 -0.47 -10.03 -0.34
CA THR A 63 -1.09 -8.70 -0.43
C THR A 63 -1.20 -8.27 -1.89
N VAL A 64 -2.44 -8.19 -2.39
CA VAL A 64 -2.75 -7.52 -3.66
C VAL A 64 -3.65 -6.34 -3.34
N GLY A 65 -3.03 -5.19 -3.08
CA GLY A 65 -3.71 -3.94 -2.83
C GLY A 65 -3.19 -2.85 -3.75
N THR A 66 -4.07 -2.15 -4.46
CA THR A 66 -3.70 -1.10 -5.41
C THR A 66 -4.43 0.20 -5.07
N ILE A 67 -3.73 1.31 -5.28
CA ILE A 67 -4.28 2.66 -5.21
C ILE A 67 -4.11 3.31 -6.58
N GLU A 68 -5.22 3.54 -7.26
CA GLU A 68 -5.23 4.24 -8.54
C GLU A 68 -4.83 5.71 -8.38
N THR A 69 -4.41 6.35 -9.46
CA THR A 69 -4.05 7.79 -9.49
C THR A 69 -5.19 8.72 -9.07
N ASN A 70 -6.44 8.30 -9.21
CA ASN A 70 -7.62 9.03 -8.74
C ASN A 70 -7.94 8.81 -7.24
N GLY A 71 -7.12 8.02 -6.53
CA GLY A 71 -7.27 7.63 -5.13
C GLY A 71 -8.14 6.41 -4.87
N SER A 72 -8.69 5.76 -5.90
CA SER A 72 -9.51 4.56 -5.71
C SER A 72 -8.67 3.42 -5.16
N VAL A 73 -9.18 2.82 -4.09
CA VAL A 73 -8.54 1.71 -3.38
C VAL A 73 -9.33 0.45 -3.67
N TRP A 74 -8.63 -0.60 -4.06
CA TRP A 74 -9.16 -1.96 -4.01
C TRP A 74 -8.07 -2.90 -3.51
N GLY A 75 -8.47 -3.93 -2.78
CA GLY A 75 -7.51 -4.90 -2.30
C GLY A 75 -8.13 -6.24 -1.94
N ARG A 76 -7.31 -7.27 -2.03
CA ARG A 76 -7.59 -8.60 -1.54
C ARG A 76 -6.39 -9.10 -0.75
N PHE A 77 -6.66 -9.51 0.48
CA PHE A 77 -5.70 -10.15 1.37
C PHE A 77 -6.16 -11.59 1.56
N SER A 78 -5.26 -12.54 1.41
CA SER A 78 -5.59 -13.96 1.53
C SER A 78 -4.52 -14.69 2.34
N SER A 79 -4.97 -15.51 3.28
CA SER A 79 -4.19 -16.55 3.95
C SER A 79 -4.74 -17.92 3.54
N ALA A 80 -4.24 -19.01 4.16
CA ALA A 80 -4.74 -20.36 3.87
C ALA A 80 -6.25 -20.52 4.16
N GLU A 81 -6.78 -19.81 5.17
CA GLU A 81 -8.16 -19.98 5.66
C GLU A 81 -9.01 -18.72 5.46
N ASP A 82 -8.38 -17.54 5.31
CA ASP A 82 -9.07 -16.26 5.31
C ASP A 82 -8.93 -15.50 4.00
N VAL A 83 -10.04 -14.88 3.57
CA VAL A 83 -10.03 -13.90 2.48
C VAL A 83 -10.71 -12.63 2.96
N VAL A 84 -9.97 -11.52 2.92
CA VAL A 84 -10.47 -10.18 3.18
C VAL A 84 -10.40 -9.35 1.91
N ARG A 85 -11.48 -8.63 1.60
CA ARG A 85 -11.54 -7.67 0.50
C ARG A 85 -11.74 -6.28 1.06
N ILE A 86 -11.10 -5.29 0.45
CA ILE A 86 -11.27 -3.88 0.79
C ILE A 86 -11.56 -3.07 -0.47
N GLN A 87 -12.31 -1.99 -0.29
CA GLN A 87 -12.52 -0.96 -1.30
C GLN A 87 -12.71 0.39 -0.63
N GLY A 88 -12.40 1.48 -1.34
CA GLY A 88 -12.65 2.84 -0.84
C GLY A 88 -11.86 3.88 -1.61
N LYS A 89 -11.55 4.99 -0.95
CA LYS A 89 -10.85 6.11 -1.59
C LYS A 89 -9.90 6.82 -0.64
N LEU A 90 -8.71 7.14 -1.16
CA LEU A 90 -7.75 8.04 -0.53
C LEU A 90 -7.84 9.44 -1.16
N SER A 91 -7.56 10.42 -0.32
CA SER A 91 -7.19 11.79 -0.65
C SER A 91 -5.71 12.00 -0.29
N LYS A 92 -5.19 13.23 -0.37
CA LYS A 92 -3.78 13.51 -0.08
C LYS A 92 -3.37 13.16 1.36
N THR A 93 -4.27 13.27 2.34
CA THR A 93 -3.95 13.16 3.77
C THR A 93 -4.80 12.16 4.53
N GLY A 94 -5.88 11.66 3.94
CA GLY A 94 -6.78 10.71 4.58
C GLY A 94 -7.62 9.92 3.60
N GLY A 95 -8.46 9.02 4.10
CA GLY A 95 -9.36 8.24 3.28
C GLY A 95 -10.33 7.39 4.08
N SER A 96 -11.21 6.70 3.39
CA SER A 96 -12.15 5.77 4.01
C SER A 96 -12.70 4.75 3.01
N GLY A 97 -13.30 3.71 3.55
CA GLY A 97 -13.96 2.69 2.75
C GLY A 97 -14.55 1.56 3.56
N THR A 98 -14.75 0.43 2.90
CA THR A 98 -15.34 -0.77 3.48
C THR A 98 -14.44 -1.98 3.32
N TRP A 99 -14.66 -2.96 4.17
CA TRP A 99 -14.04 -4.28 4.08
C TRP A 99 -15.06 -5.39 4.31
N SER A 100 -14.78 -6.57 3.76
CA SER A 100 -15.59 -7.76 3.98
C SER A 100 -14.76 -9.04 3.92
N SER A 101 -15.21 -10.05 4.65
CA SER A 101 -14.67 -11.40 4.62
C SER A 101 -15.80 -12.41 4.61
N GLY A 102 -15.96 -13.07 3.46
CA GLY A 102 -16.94 -14.16 3.31
C GLY A 102 -16.54 -15.43 4.08
N SER A 103 -15.24 -15.68 4.25
CA SER A 103 -14.74 -16.84 5.03
C SER A 103 -15.02 -16.70 6.52
N ARG A 104 -15.06 -15.46 7.03
CA ARG A 104 -15.34 -15.16 8.45
C ARG A 104 -16.76 -14.69 8.73
N TYR A 105 -17.56 -14.46 7.69
CA TYR A 105 -18.86 -13.79 7.80
C TYR A 105 -18.80 -12.45 8.54
N CYS A 106 -17.72 -11.69 8.31
CA CYS A 106 -17.48 -10.40 8.96
C CYS A 106 -17.30 -9.27 7.93
N GLY A 107 -17.51 -8.04 8.39
CA GLY A 107 -17.26 -6.84 7.59
C GLY A 107 -17.37 -5.56 8.39
N GLY A 108 -17.11 -4.44 7.73
CA GLY A 108 -17.26 -3.12 8.32
C GLY A 108 -16.57 -2.02 7.53
N LYS A 109 -16.05 -1.03 8.25
CA LYS A 109 -15.47 0.18 7.67
C LYS A 109 -14.00 0.32 8.00
N TRP A 110 -13.33 1.15 7.21
CA TRP A 110 -12.00 1.63 7.54
C TRP A 110 -11.88 3.12 7.28
N HIS A 111 -11.02 3.76 8.07
CA HIS A 111 -10.51 5.11 7.86
C HIS A 111 -9.00 5.04 7.71
N ALA A 112 -8.43 5.98 6.96
CA ALA A 112 -7.00 6.06 6.78
C ALA A 112 -6.52 7.48 7.00
N HIS A 113 -5.32 7.62 7.57
CA HIS A 113 -4.63 8.88 7.68
C HIS A 113 -3.16 8.71 7.31
N LYS A 114 -2.59 9.74 6.68
CA LYS A 114 -1.18 9.77 6.32
C LYS A 114 -0.34 9.98 7.58
N GLY A 115 0.78 9.26 7.67
CA GLY A 115 1.79 9.43 8.70
C GLY A 115 2.64 10.68 8.51
#